data_AF-A0A959TKY8-F1
#
_entry.id   AF-A0A959TKY8-F1
#
_cell.length_a   1.000
_cell.length_b   1.000
_cell.length_c   1.000
_cell.angle_alpha   90.00
_cell.angle_beta   90.00
_cell.angle_gamma   90.00
#
_symmetry.space_group_name_H-M   'P 1'
#
loop_
_entity.id
_entity.type
_entity.pdbx_description
1 polymer ?
#
loop_
_entity_poly.entity_id
_entity_poly.type
_entity_poly.pdbx_seq_one_letter_code
_entity_poly.pdbx_strand_id
1 'polypeptide(L)'
;MAEDPGNTELIVRNMVCDRCRSAVGRVFQELGIPVRHIDLGEVELREALPADMWPRLRQALQMNGFDLVEDQDARVITKVKTEVVRRVHHEAGGRVDLAALVRDTVHRELSSVSKLFSEVEGMTLEHYFLLQRLERVKELIRYGEMTFSEIAFSAGFSSAAHLSAQFKQLTGMTPTAFRDMAHPPRKPLDQVR
;
A
#
# COMPACT_ATOMS: atom_id res chain seq x y z
N MET A 1 4.53 -21.02 -17.03
CA MET A 1 4.45 -21.40 -15.61
C MET A 1 3.59 -20.36 -14.92
N ALA A 2 2.45 -20.67 -14.31
CA ALA A 2 1.36 -21.49 -14.78
C ALA A 2 0.13 -20.60 -14.55
N GLU A 3 -0.51 -20.14 -15.62
CA GLU A 3 -1.78 -19.43 -15.54
C GLU A 3 -2.78 -20.44 -14.99
N ASP A 4 -3.22 -20.29 -13.74
CA ASP A 4 -4.24 -21.15 -13.16
C ASP A 4 -5.58 -20.72 -13.75
N PRO A 5 -6.14 -21.46 -14.73
CA PRO A 5 -7.34 -21.04 -15.43
C PRO A 5 -8.56 -21.04 -14.51
N GLY A 6 -8.47 -21.58 -13.29
CA GLY A 6 -9.54 -21.60 -12.30
C GLY A 6 -9.52 -20.45 -11.30
N ASN A 7 -8.43 -19.68 -11.21
CA ASN A 7 -8.31 -18.66 -10.17
C ASN A 7 -9.01 -17.34 -10.57
N THR A 8 -10.09 -17.03 -9.88
CA THR A 8 -10.85 -15.79 -10.04
C THR A 8 -10.29 -14.63 -9.22
N GLU A 9 -9.34 -14.87 -8.31
CA GLU A 9 -8.73 -13.82 -7.48
C GLU A 9 -7.38 -13.37 -8.04
N LEU A 10 -7.34 -12.12 -8.51
CA LEU A 10 -6.15 -11.49 -9.05
C LEU A 10 -5.56 -10.52 -8.04
N ILE A 11 -4.24 -10.59 -7.85
CA ILE A 11 -3.50 -9.64 -7.04
C ILE A 11 -2.83 -8.63 -7.98
N VAL A 12 -3.10 -7.35 -7.74
CA VAL A 12 -2.63 -6.23 -8.58
C VAL A 12 -1.72 -5.33 -7.77
N ARG A 13 -0.44 -5.30 -8.14
CA ARG A 13 0.55 -4.41 -7.52
C ARG A 13 0.26 -2.95 -7.89
N ASN A 14 0.65 -2.02 -7.00
CA ASN A 14 0.50 -0.56 -7.12
C ASN A 14 -0.95 -0.05 -7.05
N MET A 15 -1.96 -0.89 -6.80
CA MET A 15 -3.34 -0.46 -6.59
C MET A 15 -3.60 -0.06 -5.13
N VAL A 16 -3.22 1.16 -4.74
CA VAL A 16 -3.14 1.60 -3.33
C VAL A 16 -4.05 2.77 -2.93
N CYS A 17 -4.87 3.29 -3.86
CA CYS A 17 -5.87 4.32 -3.57
C CYS A 17 -7.11 4.20 -4.47
N ASP A 18 -8.16 4.97 -4.18
CA ASP A 18 -9.40 4.97 -4.97
C ASP A 18 -9.17 5.28 -6.46
N ARG A 19 -8.22 6.17 -6.78
CA ARG A 19 -7.89 6.49 -8.18
C ARG A 19 -7.29 5.27 -8.89
N CYS A 20 -6.44 4.50 -8.21
CA CYS A 20 -5.92 3.26 -8.74
C CYS A 20 -7.03 2.23 -8.96
N ARG A 21 -7.93 2.08 -7.97
CA ARG A 21 -9.10 1.19 -8.08
C ARG A 21 -9.96 1.54 -9.30
N SER A 22 -10.26 2.82 -9.50
CA SER A 22 -11.00 3.28 -10.67
C SER A 22 -10.25 3.05 -11.98
N ALA A 23 -8.92 3.27 -12.00
CA ALA A 23 -8.11 3.04 -13.20
C ALA A 23 -8.06 1.57 -13.59
N VAL A 24 -7.82 0.68 -12.62
CA VAL A 24 -7.87 -0.77 -12.81
C VAL A 24 -9.27 -1.19 -13.27
N GLY A 25 -10.33 -0.71 -12.62
CA GLY A 25 -11.71 -1.00 -13.03
C GLY A 25 -12.01 -0.63 -14.49
N ARG A 26 -11.48 0.49 -14.98
CA ARG A 26 -11.59 0.86 -16.40
C ARG A 26 -10.91 -0.13 -17.33
N VAL A 27 -9.72 -0.62 -16.98
CA VAL A 27 -9.00 -1.64 -17.77
C VAL A 27 -9.87 -2.89 -17.94
N PHE A 28 -10.46 -3.39 -16.85
CA PHE A 28 -11.35 -4.55 -16.93
C PHE A 28 -12.60 -4.27 -17.77
N GLN A 29 -13.18 -3.07 -17.63
CA GLN A 29 -14.37 -2.66 -18.39
C GLN A 29 -14.09 -2.53 -19.89
N GLU A 30 -12.97 -1.93 -20.27
CA GLU A 30 -12.54 -1.75 -21.67
C GLU A 30 -12.23 -3.09 -22.36
N LEU A 31 -11.70 -4.05 -21.61
CA LEU A 31 -11.46 -5.42 -22.10
C LEU A 31 -12.71 -6.31 -22.06
N GLY A 32 -13.84 -5.80 -21.55
CA GLY A 32 -15.08 -6.56 -21.43
C GLY A 32 -15.00 -7.73 -20.43
N ILE A 33 -14.09 -7.67 -19.46
CA ILE A 33 -13.88 -8.74 -18.48
C ILE A 33 -14.84 -8.52 -17.30
N PRO A 34 -15.74 -9.47 -17.01
CA PRO A 34 -16.72 -9.31 -15.95
C PRO A 34 -16.08 -9.48 -14.56
N VAL A 35 -16.16 -8.42 -13.76
CA VAL A 35 -15.64 -8.39 -12.39
C VAL A 35 -16.78 -8.53 -11.37
N ARG A 36 -16.55 -9.30 -10.31
CA ARG A 36 -17.44 -9.44 -9.17
C ARG A 36 -17.17 -8.33 -8.15
N HIS A 37 -15.92 -8.12 -7.80
CA HIS A 37 -15.50 -7.11 -6.81
C HIS A 37 -14.10 -6.56 -7.14
N ILE A 38 -13.86 -5.28 -6.82
CA ILE A 38 -12.54 -4.65 -6.90
C ILE A 38 -12.28 -3.95 -5.58
N ASP A 39 -11.17 -4.29 -4.94
CA ASP A 39 -10.66 -3.62 -3.75
C ASP A 39 -9.21 -3.17 -3.98
N LEU A 40 -8.62 -2.45 -3.03
CA LEU A 40 -7.19 -2.15 -3.09
C LEU A 40 -6.38 -3.44 -3.18
N GLY A 41 -5.41 -3.48 -4.08
CA GLY A 41 -4.57 -4.65 -4.36
C GLY A 41 -5.25 -5.89 -4.97
N GLU A 42 -6.58 -5.95 -5.08
CA GLU A 42 -7.30 -7.19 -5.38
C GLU A 42 -8.46 -7.01 -6.38
N VAL A 43 -8.59 -7.95 -7.31
CA VAL A 43 -9.72 -8.03 -8.25
C VAL A 43 -10.28 -9.45 -8.24
N GLU A 44 -11.58 -9.58 -8.01
CA GLU A 44 -12.29 -10.85 -8.06
C GLU A 44 -13.13 -10.93 -9.35
N LEU A 45 -12.80 -11.85 -10.24
CA LEU A 45 -13.52 -12.09 -11.49
C LEU A 45 -14.85 -12.82 -11.23
N ARG A 46 -15.84 -12.61 -12.10
CA ARG A 46 -17.08 -13.41 -12.04
C ARG A 46 -16.86 -14.85 -12.48
N GLU A 47 -15.97 -15.04 -13.43
CA GLU A 47 -15.64 -16.30 -14.07
C GLU A 47 -14.16 -16.36 -14.44
N ALA A 48 -13.68 -17.57 -14.67
CA ALA A 48 -12.34 -17.84 -15.16
C ALA A 48 -12.04 -17.07 -16.46
N LEU A 49 -10.87 -16.44 -16.53
CA LEU A 49 -10.45 -15.73 -17.73
C LEU A 49 -9.90 -16.71 -18.79
N PRO A 50 -10.34 -16.62 -20.06
CA PRO A 50 -9.75 -17.38 -21.15
C PRO A 50 -8.23 -17.16 -21.28
N ALA A 51 -7.49 -18.22 -21.67
CA ALA A 51 -6.03 -18.20 -21.76
C ALA A 51 -5.49 -17.07 -22.66
N ASP A 52 -6.20 -16.74 -23.75
CA ASP A 52 -5.81 -15.72 -24.73
C ASP A 52 -6.01 -14.27 -24.23
N MET A 53 -6.80 -14.08 -23.17
CA MET A 53 -7.08 -12.77 -22.60
C MET A 53 -6.03 -12.33 -21.58
N TRP A 54 -5.28 -13.26 -20.97
CA TRP A 54 -4.24 -12.94 -19.98
C TRP A 54 -3.13 -12.02 -20.49
N PRO A 55 -2.56 -12.22 -21.70
CA PRO A 55 -1.55 -11.30 -22.23
C PRO A 55 -2.10 -9.88 -22.44
N ARG A 56 -3.35 -9.78 -22.90
CA ARG A 56 -4.03 -8.49 -23.13
C ARG A 56 -4.28 -7.76 -21.81
N LEU A 57 -4.78 -8.48 -20.80
CA LEU A 57 -5.01 -7.92 -19.47
C LEU A 57 -3.71 -7.41 -18.85
N ARG A 58 -2.63 -8.22 -18.90
CA ARG A 58 -1.33 -7.82 -18.37
C ARG A 58 -0.81 -6.57 -19.05
N GLN A 59 -0.84 -6.53 -20.38
CA GLN A 59 -0.37 -5.38 -21.14
C GLN A 59 -1.17 -4.11 -20.78
N ALA A 60 -2.50 -4.21 -20.71
CA ALA A 60 -3.35 -3.06 -20.40
C ALA A 60 -3.12 -2.54 -18.97
N LEU A 61 -2.95 -3.44 -17.98
CA LEU A 61 -2.60 -3.06 -16.61
C LEU A 61 -1.23 -2.37 -16.56
N GLN A 62 -0.22 -2.91 -17.26
CA GLN A 62 1.13 -2.36 -17.28
C GLN A 62 1.19 -0.97 -17.91
N MET A 63 0.43 -0.74 -18.98
CA MET A 63 0.30 0.60 -19.59
C MET A 63 -0.29 1.63 -18.62
N ASN A 64 -0.99 1.19 -17.58
CA ASN A 64 -1.55 2.03 -16.52
C ASN A 64 -0.72 2.01 -15.22
N GLY A 65 0.47 1.39 -15.21
CA GLY A 65 1.38 1.35 -14.06
C GLY A 65 1.07 0.25 -13.03
N PHE A 66 0.26 -0.75 -13.41
CA PHE A 66 -0.11 -1.88 -12.56
C PHE A 66 0.50 -3.19 -13.06
N ASP A 67 0.79 -4.11 -12.15
CA ASP A 67 1.30 -5.44 -12.49
C ASP A 67 0.44 -6.53 -11.84
N LEU A 68 0.17 -7.60 -12.57
CA LEU A 68 -0.39 -8.83 -12.02
C LEU A 68 0.69 -9.59 -11.26
N VAL A 69 0.33 -10.05 -10.06
CA VAL A 69 1.24 -10.78 -9.17
C VAL A 69 0.84 -12.24 -9.09
N GLU A 70 1.73 -13.11 -9.57
CA GLU A 70 1.51 -14.56 -9.64
C GLU A 70 2.29 -15.32 -8.57
N ASP A 71 3.54 -14.93 -8.35
CA ASP A 71 4.42 -15.54 -7.36
C ASP A 71 3.80 -15.46 -5.96
N GLN A 72 3.75 -16.58 -5.25
CA GLN A 72 3.04 -16.69 -3.97
C GLN A 72 3.63 -15.75 -2.91
N ASP A 73 4.96 -15.61 -2.89
CA ASP A 73 5.64 -14.72 -1.96
C ASP A 73 5.36 -13.26 -2.30
N ALA A 74 5.44 -12.89 -3.57
CA ALA A 74 5.08 -11.57 -4.05
C ALA A 74 3.61 -11.22 -3.78
N ARG A 75 2.69 -12.20 -3.84
CA ARG A 75 1.27 -12.02 -3.47
C ARG A 75 1.14 -11.69 -1.98
N VAL A 76 1.82 -12.44 -1.10
CA VAL A 76 1.85 -12.17 0.35
C VAL A 76 2.36 -10.75 0.62
N ILE A 77 3.50 -10.37 0.03
CA ILE A 77 4.06 -9.04 0.20
C ILE A 77 3.12 -7.95 -0.33
N THR A 78 2.51 -8.16 -1.49
CA THR A 78 1.59 -7.18 -2.09
C THR A 78 0.32 -6.99 -1.24
N LYS A 79 -0.26 -8.06 -0.70
CA LYS A 79 -1.40 -7.99 0.22
C LYS A 79 -1.04 -7.21 1.48
N VAL A 80 0.10 -7.52 2.10
CA VAL A 80 0.57 -6.84 3.33
C VAL A 80 0.86 -5.36 3.06
N LYS A 81 1.52 -5.01 1.95
CA LYS A 81 1.79 -3.61 1.58
C LYS A 81 0.50 -2.82 1.38
N THR A 82 -0.47 -3.42 0.69
CA THR A 82 -1.79 -2.83 0.45
C THR A 82 -2.53 -2.60 1.76
N GLU A 83 -2.57 -3.59 2.64
CA GLU A 83 -3.26 -3.46 3.93
C GLU A 83 -2.58 -2.42 4.84
N VAL A 84 -1.25 -2.35 4.85
CA VAL A 84 -0.52 -1.27 5.53
C VAL A 84 -0.96 0.10 5.01
N VAL A 85 -1.04 0.27 3.69
CA VAL A 85 -1.49 1.54 3.10
C VAL A 85 -2.93 1.85 3.48
N ARG A 86 -3.82 0.85 3.44
CA ARG A 86 -5.21 0.97 3.88
C ARG A 86 -5.31 1.48 5.33
N ARG A 87 -4.68 0.78 6.27
CA ARG A 87 -4.71 1.14 7.70
C ARG A 87 -4.11 2.51 7.99
N VAL A 88 -3.09 2.93 7.25
CA VAL A 88 -2.37 4.18 7.51
C VAL A 88 -3.06 5.39 6.87
N HIS A 89 -3.62 5.24 5.68
CA HIS A 89 -4.08 6.37 4.87
C HIS A 89 -5.59 6.44 4.67
N HIS A 90 -6.29 5.30 4.72
CA HIS A 90 -7.72 5.22 4.36
C HIS A 90 -8.64 4.92 5.55
N GLU A 91 -8.12 4.40 6.65
CA GLU A 91 -8.87 4.14 7.88
C GLU A 91 -8.63 5.20 8.96
N ALA A 92 -9.56 5.29 9.92
CA ALA A 92 -9.44 6.20 11.06
C ALA A 92 -8.15 5.91 11.83
N GLY A 93 -7.34 6.96 11.99
CA GLY A 93 -5.96 6.85 12.47
C GLY A 93 -5.81 6.24 13.87
N GLY A 94 -4.56 6.01 14.26
CA GLY A 94 -4.23 5.47 15.57
C GLY A 94 -3.09 4.46 15.53
N ARG A 95 -2.92 3.73 16.64
CA ARG A 95 -1.86 2.74 16.79
C ARG A 95 -2.30 1.42 16.13
N VAL A 96 -1.58 1.02 15.08
CA VAL A 96 -1.79 -0.27 14.42
C VAL A 96 -0.94 -1.34 15.10
N ASP A 97 -1.55 -2.47 15.42
CA ASP A 97 -0.83 -3.69 15.76
C ASP A 97 -0.41 -4.39 14.46
N LEU A 98 0.88 -4.29 14.13
CA LEU A 98 1.42 -4.86 12.90
C LEU A 98 1.38 -6.39 12.89
N ALA A 99 1.46 -7.04 14.05
CA ALA A 99 1.36 -8.50 14.13
C ALA A 99 -0.07 -8.96 13.87
N ALA A 100 -1.06 -8.27 14.45
CA ALA A 100 -2.46 -8.52 14.15
C ALA A 100 -2.77 -8.26 12.66
N LEU A 101 -2.29 -7.15 12.10
CA LEU A 101 -2.45 -6.85 10.67
C LEU A 101 -1.95 -8.00 9.81
N VAL A 102 -0.71 -8.45 10.00
CA VAL A 102 -0.14 -9.54 9.20
C VAL A 102 -0.93 -10.84 9.36
N ARG A 103 -1.29 -11.21 10.59
CA ARG A 103 -2.05 -12.43 10.86
C ARG A 103 -3.44 -12.39 10.22
N ASP A 104 -4.11 -11.25 10.27
CA ASP A 104 -5.47 -11.11 9.77
C ASP A 104 -5.48 -11.00 8.22
N THR A 105 -4.41 -10.47 7.60
CA THR A 105 -4.29 -10.36 6.13
C THR A 105 -3.83 -11.65 5.45
N VAL A 106 -2.83 -12.33 6.01
CA VAL A 106 -2.16 -13.46 5.32
C VAL A 106 -2.05 -14.72 6.18
N HIS A 107 -2.65 -14.75 7.37
CA HIS A 107 -2.66 -15.92 8.26
C HIS A 107 -1.27 -16.47 8.59
N ARG A 108 -0.29 -15.57 8.76
CA ARG A 108 1.10 -15.88 9.08
C ARG A 108 1.59 -15.05 10.26
N GLU A 109 2.67 -15.50 10.86
CA GLU A 109 3.37 -14.77 11.91
C GLU A 109 4.19 -13.60 11.36
N LEU A 110 4.22 -12.49 12.11
CA LEU A 110 4.96 -11.27 11.74
C LEU A 110 6.42 -11.56 11.42
N SER A 111 7.10 -12.38 12.22
CA SER A 111 8.52 -12.71 12.02
C SER A 111 8.78 -13.38 10.66
N SER A 112 7.89 -14.28 10.24
CA SER A 112 8.00 -14.98 8.96
C SER A 112 7.79 -14.02 7.79
N VAL A 113 6.79 -13.13 7.90
CA VAL A 113 6.49 -12.14 6.85
C VAL A 113 7.55 -11.05 6.80
N SER A 114 8.06 -10.54 7.93
CA SER A 114 9.14 -9.54 7.95
C SER A 114 10.42 -10.07 7.32
N LYS A 115 10.75 -11.37 7.51
CA LYS A 115 11.88 -12.00 6.83
C LYS A 115 11.67 -12.02 5.32
N LEU A 116 10.52 -12.53 4.87
CA LEU A 116 10.19 -12.57 3.45
C LEU A 116 10.17 -11.18 2.82
N PHE A 117 9.60 -10.20 3.52
CA PHE A 117 9.55 -8.81 3.09
C PHE A 117 10.95 -8.24 2.90
N SER A 118 11.87 -8.54 3.81
CA SER A 118 13.27 -8.09 3.70
C SER A 118 13.99 -8.71 2.51
N GLU A 119 13.73 -9.98 2.22
CA GLU A 119 14.29 -10.69 1.07
C GLU A 119 13.79 -10.11 -0.27
N VAL A 120 12.51 -9.71 -0.34
CA VAL A 120 11.87 -9.21 -1.57
C VAL A 120 12.05 -7.71 -1.78
N GLU A 121 11.91 -6.89 -0.73
CA GLU A 121 11.86 -5.42 -0.81
C GLU A 121 13.17 -4.75 -0.34
N GLY A 122 14.10 -5.50 0.26
CA GLY A 122 15.38 -4.96 0.76
C GLY A 122 15.28 -4.14 2.04
N MET A 123 14.12 -4.14 2.72
CA MET A 123 13.88 -3.49 4.01
C MET A 123 12.91 -4.31 4.85
N THR A 124 12.86 -4.09 6.16
CA THR A 124 11.89 -4.80 7.01
C THR A 124 10.48 -4.21 6.84
N LEU A 125 9.47 -5.03 7.14
CA LEU A 125 8.07 -4.59 7.13
C LEU A 125 7.83 -3.46 8.14
N GLU A 126 8.49 -3.49 9.29
CA GLU A 126 8.40 -2.44 10.31
C GLU A 126 8.95 -1.11 9.79
N HIS A 127 10.06 -1.14 9.03
CA HIS A 127 10.61 0.05 8.42
C HIS A 127 9.67 0.59 7.33
N TYR A 128 9.16 -0.27 6.46
CA TYR A 128 8.15 0.11 5.46
C TYR A 128 6.91 0.75 6.12
N PHE A 129 6.39 0.13 7.18
CA PHE A 129 5.26 0.64 7.96
C PHE A 129 5.54 2.03 8.54
N LEU A 130 6.73 2.25 9.10
CA LEU A 130 7.18 3.55 9.59
C LEU A 130 7.24 4.61 8.48
N LEU A 131 7.76 4.25 7.29
CA LEU A 131 7.83 5.15 6.14
C LEU A 131 6.43 5.53 5.63
N GLN A 132 5.49 4.60 5.62
CA GLN A 132 4.10 4.89 5.25
C GLN A 132 3.45 5.86 6.23
N ARG A 133 3.63 5.64 7.53
CA ARG A 133 3.17 6.57 8.58
C ARG A 133 3.81 7.95 8.44
N LEU A 134 5.08 8.01 8.04
CA LEU A 134 5.76 9.27 7.79
C LEU A 134 5.16 10.03 6.61
N GLU A 135 4.83 9.36 5.51
CA GLU A 135 4.12 10.01 4.39
C GLU A 135 2.73 10.51 4.81
N ARG A 136 2.03 9.79 5.70
CA ARG A 136 0.77 10.26 6.29
C ARG A 136 0.98 11.51 7.14
N VAL A 137 2.04 11.58 7.94
CA VAL A 137 2.39 12.78 8.70
C VAL A 137 2.63 13.96 7.77
N LYS A 138 3.41 13.77 6.70
CA LYS A 138 3.68 14.82 5.70
C LYS A 138 2.39 15.34 5.08
N GLU A 139 1.45 14.45 4.79
CA GLU A 139 0.12 14.81 4.30
C GLU A 139 -0.66 15.66 5.31
N LEU A 140 -0.77 15.21 6.56
CA LEU A 140 -1.51 15.92 7.61
C LEU A 140 -0.91 17.30 7.91
N ILE A 141 0.42 17.42 7.92
CA ILE A 141 1.11 18.72 8.05
C ILE A 141 0.69 19.67 6.92
N ARG A 142 0.48 19.15 5.71
CA ARG A 142 0.10 19.95 4.54
C ARG A 142 -1.35 20.39 4.52
N TYR A 143 -2.26 19.60 5.08
CA TYR A 143 -3.62 20.06 5.30
C TYR A 143 -3.66 21.22 6.31
N GLY A 144 -2.77 21.20 7.30
CA GLY A 144 -2.57 22.35 8.19
C GLY A 144 -3.69 22.55 9.22
N GLU A 145 -4.60 21.60 9.34
CA GLU A 145 -5.76 21.64 10.23
C GLU A 145 -5.48 21.08 11.63
N MET A 146 -4.33 20.42 11.82
CA MET A 146 -3.98 19.69 13.04
C MET A 146 -2.69 20.19 13.68
N THR A 147 -2.64 20.16 15.01
CA THR A 147 -1.42 20.34 15.79
C THR A 147 -0.50 19.12 15.67
N PHE A 148 0.80 19.28 15.95
CA PHE A 148 1.73 18.14 15.90
C PHE A 148 1.38 17.02 16.90
N SER A 149 0.70 17.34 18.00
CA SER A 149 0.21 16.34 18.95
C SER A 149 -0.94 15.52 18.36
N GLU A 150 -1.89 16.15 17.69
CA GLU A 150 -2.99 15.47 17.01
C GLU A 150 -2.47 14.65 15.82
N ILE A 151 -1.51 15.19 15.05
CA ILE A 151 -0.85 14.47 13.96
C ILE A 151 -0.12 13.23 14.49
N ALA A 152 0.61 13.38 15.60
CA ALA A 152 1.28 12.25 16.24
C ALA A 152 0.29 11.15 16.63
N PHE A 153 -0.81 11.52 17.30
CA PHE A 153 -1.85 10.57 17.69
C PHE A 153 -2.50 9.88 16.48
N SER A 154 -2.93 10.67 15.47
CA SER A 154 -3.58 10.15 14.27
C SER A 154 -2.66 9.24 13.46
N ALA A 155 -1.36 9.54 13.38
CA ALA A 155 -0.39 8.70 12.71
C ALA A 155 0.20 7.61 13.64
N GLY A 156 -0.37 7.38 14.82
CA GLY A 156 -0.02 6.28 15.74
C GLY A 156 1.29 6.42 16.51
N PHE A 157 1.87 7.63 16.59
CA PHE A 157 3.08 7.91 17.36
C PHE A 157 2.73 8.08 18.83
N SER A 158 3.63 7.65 19.72
CA SER A 158 3.41 7.74 21.17
C SER A 158 3.38 9.17 21.71
N SER A 159 4.01 10.14 21.01
CA SER A 159 3.99 11.56 21.36
C SER A 159 4.46 12.43 20.19
N ALA A 160 4.20 13.73 20.28
CA ALA A 160 4.76 14.72 19.34
C ALA A 160 6.31 14.76 19.35
N ALA A 161 6.93 14.44 20.49
CA ALA A 161 8.38 14.34 20.60
C ALA A 161 8.92 13.12 19.85
N HIS A 162 8.27 11.95 20.00
CA HIS A 162 8.61 10.75 19.26
C HIS A 162 8.42 10.94 17.75
N LEU A 163 7.29 11.54 17.35
CA LEU A 163 7.05 11.95 15.96
C LEU A 163 8.21 12.81 15.44
N SER A 164 8.57 13.89 16.16
CA SER A 164 9.58 14.84 15.72
C SER A 164 10.97 14.22 15.58
N ALA A 165 11.33 13.32 16.50
CA ALA A 165 12.59 12.59 16.44
C ALA A 165 12.66 11.68 15.20
N GLN A 166 11.63 10.84 14.99
CA GLN A 166 11.55 9.94 13.83
C GLN A 166 11.50 10.72 12.51
N PHE A 167 10.74 11.81 12.47
CA PHE A 167 10.62 12.67 11.29
C PHE A 167 11.97 13.27 10.92
N LYS A 168 12.71 13.82 11.88
CA LYS A 168 14.05 14.37 11.65
C LYS A 168 15.06 13.30 11.24
N GLN A 169 15.02 12.13 11.87
CA GLN A 169 15.91 11.04 11.52
C GLN A 169 15.71 10.56 10.07
N LEU A 170 14.46 10.46 9.60
CA LEU A 170 14.14 9.92 8.29
C LEU A 170 14.13 10.96 7.16
N THR A 171 13.86 12.23 7.48
CA THR A 171 13.76 13.30 6.46
C THR A 171 14.91 14.29 6.49
N GLY A 172 15.73 14.29 7.55
CA GLY A 172 16.79 15.28 7.77
C GLY A 172 16.31 16.63 8.33
N MET A 173 15.00 16.84 8.52
CA MET A 173 14.43 18.12 8.96
C MET A 173 13.33 17.96 10.01
N THR A 174 12.97 19.01 10.74
CA THR A 174 11.89 18.94 11.74
C THR A 174 10.52 19.05 11.08
N PRO A 175 9.44 18.56 11.72
CA PRO A 175 8.07 18.76 11.23
C PRO A 175 7.71 20.24 11.00
N THR A 176 8.18 21.15 11.86
CA THR A 176 7.99 22.60 11.70
C THR A 176 8.68 23.11 10.44
N ALA A 177 9.96 22.76 10.24
CA ALA A 177 10.70 23.17 9.05
C ALA A 177 10.02 22.65 7.77
N PHE A 178 9.50 21.42 7.80
CA PHE A 178 8.74 20.84 6.68
C PHE A 178 7.43 21.58 6.40
N ARG A 179 6.71 22.01 7.44
CA ARG A 179 5.46 22.79 7.31
C ARG A 179 5.69 24.11 6.60
N ASP A 180 6.82 24.76 6.87
CA ASP A 180 7.14 26.08 6.34
C ASP A 180 7.69 26.03 4.89
N MET A 181 7.86 24.82 4.32
CA MET A 181 8.29 24.65 2.92
C MET A 181 7.18 24.98 1.92
N ALA A 182 7.52 25.75 0.88
CA ALA A 182 6.62 25.99 -0.25
C ALA A 182 6.27 24.71 -1.02
N HIS A 183 7.29 23.87 -1.28
CA HIS A 183 7.18 22.63 -2.05
C HIS A 183 7.83 21.45 -1.30
N PRO A 184 7.14 20.90 -0.30
CA PRO A 184 7.67 19.77 0.46
C PRO A 184 7.65 18.50 -0.39
N PRO A 185 8.72 17.67 -0.35
CA PRO A 185 8.76 16.43 -1.07
C PRO A 185 7.76 15.42 -0.49
N ARG A 186 6.92 14.85 -1.37
CA ARG A 186 6.05 13.70 -1.09
C ARG A 186 6.39 12.56 -2.02
N LYS A 187 6.31 11.33 -1.51
CA LYS A 187 6.39 10.12 -2.35
C LYS A 187 4.97 9.61 -2.63
N PRO A 188 4.67 9.15 -3.85
CA PRO A 188 3.48 8.33 -4.10
C PRO A 188 3.47 7.11 -3.17
N LEU A 189 2.29 6.69 -2.69
CA LEU A 189 2.18 5.66 -1.65
C LEU A 189 2.75 4.30 -2.10
N ASP A 190 2.66 4.00 -3.40
CA ASP A 190 3.20 2.82 -4.06
C ASP A 190 4.74 2.87 -4.23
N GLN A 191 5.34 4.06 -4.13
CA GLN A 191 6.78 4.30 -4.32
C GLN A 191 7.54 4.50 -3.00
N VAL A 192 6.88 4.35 -1.86
CA VAL A 192 7.52 4.45 -0.55
C VAL A 192 8.51 3.31 -0.35
N ARG A 193 9.79 3.69 -0.25
CA ARG A 193 10.95 2.84 0.02
C ARG A 193 12.01 3.66 0.76
#